data_AF-A0A9E6RTJ2-F1
#
_entry.id   AF-A0A9E6RTJ2-F1
#
_cell.length_a   1.000
_cell.length_b   1.000
_cell.length_c   1.000
_cell.angle_alpha   90.00
_cell.angle_beta   90.00
_cell.angle_gamma   90.00
#
_symmetry.space_group_name_H-M   'P 1'
#
loop_
_entity.id
_entity.type
_entity.pdbx_description
1 polymer ?
#
loop_
_entity_poly.entity_id
_entity_poly.type
_entity_poly.pdbx_seq_one_letter_code
_entity_poly.pdbx_strand_id
1 'polypeptide(L)'
;MNRNLLSSACIPALIFTMSAPVVSIPLITQPAYAETVSFTFLKSFGRDGNTYKVMVQSQRGNRFFVWYFDSLNTQEGQEVLIEINGSGNWTDISNPGNGRTSKIWKVERVR
;
A
#
# COMPACT_ATOMS: atom_id res chain seq x y z
N MET A 1 -47.14 41.30 -36.13
CA MET A 1 -46.23 41.11 -34.97
C MET A 1 -45.11 42.13 -35.10
N ASN A 2 -45.14 43.19 -34.28
CA ASN A 2 -44.23 44.33 -34.33
C ASN A 2 -42.95 44.09 -33.55
N ARG A 3 -41.85 44.73 -34.01
CA ARG A 3 -40.63 45.22 -33.33
C ARG A 3 -39.56 45.41 -34.45
N ASN A 4 -38.74 46.46 -34.59
CA ASN A 4 -38.34 47.58 -33.73
C ASN A 4 -37.64 48.67 -34.56
N LEU A 5 -37.66 49.91 -34.05
CA LEU A 5 -36.88 51.07 -34.48
C LEU A 5 -35.46 51.07 -33.84
N LEU A 6 -34.50 51.54 -34.64
CA LEU A 6 -33.32 52.39 -34.37
C LEU A 6 -32.68 52.44 -32.95
N SER A 7 -31.34 52.43 -32.91
CA SER A 7 -30.51 53.56 -32.44
C SER A 7 -29.19 53.13 -31.79
N SER A 8 -28.12 53.75 -32.29
CA SER A 8 -26.76 53.92 -31.74
C SER A 8 -26.69 54.22 -30.23
N ALA A 9 -25.65 53.72 -29.54
CA ALA A 9 -24.78 54.53 -28.65
C ALA A 9 -23.65 53.70 -28.02
N CYS A 10 -22.52 54.39 -27.81
CA CYS A 10 -21.22 53.96 -27.31
C CYS A 10 -21.20 53.81 -25.76
N ILE A 11 -20.49 52.82 -25.20
CA ILE A 11 -20.05 52.81 -23.78
C ILE A 11 -18.66 52.14 -23.68
N PRO A 12 -17.68 52.74 -22.98
CA PRO A 12 -16.32 52.18 -22.83
C PRO A 12 -16.32 50.99 -21.87
N ALA A 13 -15.66 49.89 -22.27
CA ALA A 13 -15.48 48.71 -21.43
C ALA A 13 -14.47 48.97 -20.31
N LEU A 14 -14.95 48.90 -19.07
CA LEU A 14 -14.17 48.89 -17.84
C LEU A 14 -13.13 47.76 -17.86
N ILE A 15 -11.87 48.10 -17.58
CA ILE A 15 -10.80 47.14 -17.33
C ILE A 15 -11.09 46.46 -15.99
N PHE A 16 -11.59 45.23 -16.04
CA PHE A 16 -11.73 44.37 -14.88
C PHE A 16 -10.38 43.68 -14.64
N THR A 17 -9.65 44.09 -13.62
CA THR A 17 -8.46 43.37 -13.16
C THR A 17 -8.92 42.03 -12.58
N MET A 18 -8.66 40.95 -13.31
CA MET A 18 -8.91 39.58 -12.84
C MET A 18 -7.89 39.25 -11.74
N SER A 19 -8.25 39.40 -10.47
CA SER A 19 -7.57 38.66 -9.40
C SER A 19 -8.10 37.23 -9.41
N ALA A 20 -7.32 36.30 -9.96
CA ALA A 20 -7.63 34.88 -9.86
C ALA A 20 -7.49 34.46 -8.39
N PRO A 21 -8.53 33.87 -7.75
CA PRO A 21 -8.35 33.27 -6.45
C PRO A 21 -7.44 32.03 -6.61
N VAL A 22 -6.28 32.03 -5.98
CA VAL A 22 -5.44 30.84 -5.85
C VAL A 22 -6.21 29.85 -4.98
N VAL A 23 -6.82 28.85 -5.62
CA VAL A 23 -7.42 27.70 -4.93
C VAL A 23 -6.28 26.79 -4.49
N SER A 24 -5.90 26.87 -3.22
CA SER A 24 -5.02 25.89 -2.59
C SER A 24 -5.78 24.58 -2.45
N ILE A 25 -5.59 23.66 -3.39
CA ILE A 25 -6.11 22.29 -3.26
C ILE A 25 -5.27 21.60 -2.18
N PRO A 26 -5.86 21.16 -1.05
CA PRO A 26 -5.11 20.34 -0.11
C PRO A 26 -4.67 19.06 -0.83
N LEU A 27 -3.36 18.78 -0.81
CA LEU A 27 -2.83 17.49 -1.24
C LEU A 27 -3.39 16.44 -0.27
N ILE A 28 -4.47 15.77 -0.66
CA ILE A 28 -5.02 14.64 0.09
C ILE A 28 -4.03 13.50 -0.13
N THR A 29 -3.07 13.35 0.78
CA THR A 29 -2.21 12.17 0.83
C THR A 29 -3.13 10.95 1.03
N GLN A 30 -3.30 10.12 0.01
CA GLN A 30 -4.02 8.85 0.15
C GLN A 30 -3.39 8.07 1.31
N PRO A 31 -4.18 7.46 2.21
CA PRO A 31 -3.61 6.58 3.21
C PRO A 31 -2.87 5.46 2.46
N ALA A 32 -1.60 5.25 2.79
CA ALA A 32 -0.83 4.13 2.27
C ALA A 32 -1.54 2.84 2.70
N TYR A 33 -2.32 2.26 1.80
CA TYR A 33 -3.08 1.04 2.06
C TYR A 33 -2.12 -0.10 2.38
N ALA A 34 -2.28 -0.73 3.55
CA ALA A 34 -1.61 -1.97 3.87
C ALA A 34 -2.48 -3.13 3.39
N GLU A 35 -1.89 -4.10 2.71
CA GLU A 35 -2.55 -5.31 2.25
C GLU A 35 -2.01 -6.53 2.99
N THR A 36 -2.88 -7.51 3.24
CA THR A 36 -2.50 -8.78 3.84
C THR A 36 -2.60 -9.88 2.79
N VAL A 37 -1.51 -10.61 2.58
CA VAL A 37 -1.38 -11.61 1.52
C VAL A 37 -1.07 -12.99 2.11
N SER A 38 -1.73 -14.01 1.59
CA SER A 38 -1.56 -15.40 2.02
C SER A 38 -0.38 -16.09 1.34
N PHE A 39 0.38 -16.85 2.13
CA PHE A 39 1.50 -17.69 1.69
C PHE A 39 1.44 -19.06 2.37
N THR A 40 1.94 -20.09 1.67
CA THR A 40 2.19 -21.40 2.27
C THR A 40 3.55 -21.42 2.95
N PHE A 41 3.58 -21.81 4.22
CA PHE A 41 4.81 -22.07 4.96
C PHE A 41 5.44 -23.37 4.45
N LEU A 42 6.59 -23.28 3.78
CA LEU A 42 7.23 -24.46 3.21
C LEU A 42 8.20 -25.12 4.17
N LYS A 43 9.00 -24.33 4.90
CA LYS A 43 10.09 -24.86 5.71
C LYS A 43 10.59 -23.86 6.75
N SER A 44 10.98 -24.37 7.92
CA SER A 44 11.78 -23.62 8.90
C SER A 44 13.26 -23.97 8.79
N PHE A 45 14.12 -22.97 8.90
CA PHE A 45 15.57 -23.12 9.02
C PHE A 45 16.06 -22.85 10.44
N GLY A 46 15.14 -22.64 11.39
CA GLY A 46 15.46 -22.33 12.78
C GLY A 46 15.94 -20.88 12.96
N ARG A 47 16.70 -20.67 14.03
CA ARG A 47 17.21 -19.36 14.43
C ARG A 47 18.45 -18.99 13.60
N ASP A 48 18.45 -17.77 13.09
CA ASP A 48 19.54 -17.13 12.34
C ASP A 48 19.86 -15.78 13.02
N GLY A 49 20.86 -15.80 13.90
CA GLY A 49 21.18 -14.67 14.79
C GLY A 49 20.01 -14.32 15.73
N ASN A 50 19.51 -13.08 15.62
CA ASN A 50 18.39 -12.57 16.42
C ASN A 50 17.02 -12.78 15.77
N THR A 51 16.96 -13.52 14.66
CA THR A 51 15.74 -13.77 13.90
C THR A 51 15.52 -15.26 13.68
N TYR A 52 14.33 -15.64 13.26
CA TYR A 52 13.99 -16.95 12.71
C TYR A 52 13.95 -16.84 11.20
N LYS A 53 14.45 -17.86 10.50
CA LYS A 53 14.45 -17.91 9.04
C LYS A 53 13.50 -18.99 8.55
N VAL A 54 12.65 -18.64 7.59
CA VAL A 54 11.69 -19.56 6.97
C VAL A 54 11.67 -19.41 5.46
N MET A 55 11.16 -20.42 4.76
CA MET A 55 10.78 -20.33 3.36
C MET A 55 9.26 -20.36 3.24
N VAL A 56 8.71 -19.40 2.50
CA VAL A 56 7.28 -19.30 2.20
C VAL A 56 7.07 -19.26 0.69
N GLN A 57 5.89 -19.68 0.23
CA GLN A 57 5.51 -19.69 -1.18
C GLN A 57 4.19 -18.96 -1.41
N SER A 58 4.16 -18.07 -2.40
CA SER A 58 2.91 -17.42 -2.80
C SER A 58 2.04 -18.35 -3.64
N GLN A 59 0.77 -18.02 -3.79
CA GLN A 59 -0.16 -18.75 -4.66
C GLN A 59 0.32 -18.88 -6.12
N ARG A 60 1.20 -17.98 -6.58
CA ARG A 60 1.80 -18.02 -7.93
C ARG A 60 3.07 -18.88 -8.02
N GLY A 61 3.41 -19.60 -6.96
CA GLY A 61 4.58 -20.48 -6.90
C GLY A 61 5.91 -19.78 -6.56
N ASN A 62 5.91 -18.46 -6.40
CA ASN A 62 7.12 -17.71 -6.03
C ASN A 62 7.53 -18.04 -4.60
N ARG A 63 8.81 -18.39 -4.41
CA ARG A 63 9.37 -18.73 -3.09
C ARG A 63 10.22 -17.59 -2.54
N PHE A 64 10.15 -17.39 -1.24
CA PHE A 64 10.86 -16.34 -0.52
C PHE A 64 11.47 -16.90 0.76
N PHE A 65 12.68 -16.47 1.09
CA PHE A 65 13.18 -16.53 2.45
C PHE A 65 12.71 -15.31 3.22
N VAL A 66 12.22 -15.53 4.45
CA VAL A 66 11.75 -14.47 5.34
C VAL A 66 12.44 -14.62 6.68
N TRP A 67 12.97 -13.51 7.20
CA TRP A 67 13.53 -13.42 8.55
C TRP A 67 12.61 -12.55 9.41
N TYR A 68 12.26 -13.03 10.60
CA TYR A 68 11.37 -12.35 11.56
C TYR A 68 11.83 -12.59 13.01
N PHE A 69 11.39 -11.77 13.97
CA PHE A 69 12.00 -11.76 15.32
C PHE A 69 11.46 -12.81 16.30
N ASP A 70 10.16 -13.10 16.26
CA ASP A 70 9.45 -13.86 17.29
C ASP A 70 8.95 -15.17 16.71
N SER A 71 9.17 -16.29 17.42
CA SER A 71 8.70 -17.60 16.96
C SER A 71 7.18 -17.57 16.70
N LEU A 72 6.77 -18.08 15.55
CA LEU A 72 5.36 -18.21 15.14
C LEU A 72 4.76 -19.59 15.45
N ASN A 73 5.59 -20.57 15.83
CA ASN A 73 5.18 -21.97 16.04
C ASN A 73 4.35 -22.52 14.85
N THR A 74 4.75 -22.21 13.62
CA THR A 74 4.12 -22.66 12.37
C THR A 74 4.75 -23.96 11.87
N GLN A 75 3.95 -24.81 11.23
CA GLN A 75 4.36 -26.08 10.64
C GLN A 75 4.36 -26.02 9.11
N GLU A 76 5.11 -26.92 8.47
CA GLU A 76 5.13 -27.07 7.01
C GLU A 76 3.73 -27.36 6.45
N GLY A 77 3.37 -26.68 5.37
CA GLY A 77 2.06 -26.75 4.72
C GLY A 77 1.00 -25.79 5.29
N GLN A 78 1.24 -25.16 6.43
CA GLN A 78 0.29 -24.20 7.00
C GLN A 78 0.30 -22.86 6.25
N GLU A 79 -0.80 -22.11 6.36
CA GLU A 79 -0.88 -20.74 5.90
C GLU A 79 -0.12 -19.81 6.86
N VAL A 80 0.54 -18.81 6.29
CA VAL A 80 0.96 -17.59 6.99
C VAL A 80 0.47 -16.38 6.22
N LEU A 81 0.11 -15.33 6.95
CA LEU A 81 -0.30 -14.07 6.37
C LEU A 81 0.83 -13.06 6.49
N ILE A 82 1.14 -12.39 5.38
CA ILE A 82 2.15 -11.35 5.30
C ILE A 82 1.45 -10.02 5.12
N GLU A 83 1.74 -9.06 5.98
CA GLU A 83 1.34 -7.67 5.80
C GLU A 83 2.37 -6.95 4.91
N ILE A 84 1.87 -6.24 3.90
CA ILE A 84 2.65 -5.45 2.96
C ILE A 84 2.11 -4.02 3.02
N ASN A 85 2.94 -3.05 3.39
CA ASN A 85 2.50 -1.66 3.46
C ASN A 85 2.35 -1.04 2.06
N GLY A 86 1.78 0.17 1.98
CA GLY A 86 1.54 0.84 0.70
C GLY A 86 2.79 1.20 -0.12
N SER A 87 4.00 0.97 0.40
CA SER A 87 5.26 1.07 -0.34
C SER A 87 5.79 -0.28 -0.83
N GLY A 88 5.04 -1.37 -0.64
CA GLY A 88 5.44 -2.73 -1.02
C GLY A 88 6.39 -3.42 -0.03
N ASN A 89 6.65 -2.81 1.13
CA ASN A 89 7.53 -3.42 2.14
C ASN A 89 6.75 -4.43 2.98
N TRP A 90 7.34 -5.59 3.18
CA TRP A 90 6.79 -6.63 4.04
C TRP A 90 7.07 -6.26 5.50
N THR A 91 6.01 -6.08 6.29
CA THR A 91 6.10 -5.53 7.65
C THR A 91 5.95 -6.60 8.72
N ASP A 92 4.96 -7.47 8.56
CA ASP A 92 4.60 -8.48 9.54
C ASP A 92 4.34 -9.84 8.89
N ILE A 93 4.68 -10.90 9.61
CA ILE A 93 4.28 -12.27 9.32
C ILE A 93 3.44 -12.79 10.49
N SER A 94 2.32 -13.41 10.18
CA SER A 94 1.42 -13.96 11.19
C SER A 94 0.99 -15.38 10.86
N ASN A 95 0.76 -16.16 11.91
CA ASN A 95 0.17 -17.49 11.83
C ASN A 95 -1.31 -17.38 12.24
N PRO A 96 -2.26 -17.42 11.28
CA PRO A 96 -3.68 -17.29 11.59
C PRO A 96 -4.21 -18.46 12.43
N GLY A 97 -3.54 -19.62 12.41
CA GLY A 97 -3.94 -20.80 13.19
C GLY A 97 -3.68 -20.68 14.70
N ASN A 98 -2.83 -19.75 15.14
CA ASN A 98 -2.55 -19.52 16.56
C ASN A 98 -2.50 -18.05 17.00
N GLY A 99 -2.73 -17.10 16.07
CA GLY A 99 -2.80 -15.67 16.35
C GLY A 99 -1.45 -14.99 16.62
N ARG A 100 -0.32 -15.69 16.46
CA ARG A 100 1.01 -15.10 16.68
C ARG A 100 1.43 -14.29 15.46
N THR A 101 2.04 -13.14 15.72
CA THR A 101 2.57 -12.22 14.72
C THR A 101 3.98 -11.81 15.10
N SER A 102 4.81 -11.56 14.10
CA SER A 102 6.15 -11.01 14.29
C SER A 102 6.54 -10.04 13.17
N LYS A 103 7.37 -9.06 13.52
CA LYS A 103 7.95 -8.12 12.56
C LYS A 103 8.95 -8.81 11.64
N ILE A 104 8.88 -8.49 10.37
CA ILE A 104 9.81 -8.97 9.35
C ILE A 104 11.05 -8.07 9.35
N TRP A 105 12.21 -8.70 9.44
CA TRP A 105 13.51 -8.04 9.34
C TRP A 105 14.00 -7.96 7.89
N LYS A 106 13.82 -9.05 7.14
CA LYS A 106 14.40 -9.19 5.79
C LYS A 106 13.60 -10.19 4.98
N VAL A 107 13.52 -9.94 3.67
CA VAL A 107 12.93 -10.85 2.68
C VAL A 107 13.87 -11.00 1.49
N GLU A 108 14.03 -12.23 1.00
CA GLU A 108 14.77 -12.53 -0.23
C GLU A 108 13.97 -13.46 -1.13
N ARG A 109 13.81 -13.10 -2.40
CA ARG A 109 13.18 -14.00 -3.39
C ARG A 109 14.17 -15.09 -3.81
N VAL A 110 13.72 -16.34 -3.82
CA VAL A 110 14.48 -17.47 -4.35
C VAL A 110 14.52 -17.35 -5.88
N ARG A 111 15.73 -17.41 -6.46
CA ARG A 111 15.95 -17.40 -7.92
C ARG A 111 15.77 -18.79 -8.51
#